data_AF-A0A2M6YJD3-F1
#
_entry.id   AF-A0A2M6YJD3-F1
#
_cell.length_a   1.000
_cell.length_b   1.000
_cell.length_c   1.000
_cell.angle_alpha   90.00
_cell.angle_beta   90.00
_cell.angle_gamma   90.00
#
_symmetry.space_group_name_H-M   'P 1'
#
loop_
_entity.id
_entity.type
_entity.pdbx_description
1 polymer ?
#
loop_
_entity_poly.entity_id
_entity_poly.type
_entity_poly.pdbx_seq_one_letter_code
_entity_poly.pdbx_strand_id
1 'polypeptide(L)'
;MEACCASHAGSPGSGNGGWETGRLLPLNERLRVRRVLAGHPLFNRLPARCRQFLPSCATIEEFAGGTMLLRAGLRARRFYLALEDGLPVEWTCSQTGNGGIFTVARNALVGISWCFPPHRWQCSLRLLRSAALVVLDARRLSKLMGYDPDQCPELNLFVLHRFLHRLHHDPAPCPECC
;
A
#
# COMPACT_ATOMS: atom_id res chain seq x y z
N MET A 1 -44.02 17.27 -19.41
CA MET A 1 -44.18 16.45 -18.19
C MET A 1 -43.98 15.01 -18.57
N GLU A 2 -43.33 14.27 -17.67
CA GLU A 2 -43.02 12.84 -17.68
C GLU A 2 -41.73 12.38 -18.37
N ALA A 3 -40.76 12.14 -17.49
CA ALA A 3 -39.59 11.30 -17.67
C ALA A 3 -39.97 9.82 -17.62
N CYS A 4 -39.24 8.97 -18.34
CA CYS A 4 -39.22 7.54 -18.06
C CYS A 4 -37.80 6.98 -18.22
N CYS A 5 -37.25 6.57 -17.07
CA CYS A 5 -36.37 5.43 -16.86
C CYS A 5 -35.03 5.31 -17.60
N ALA A 6 -33.99 5.77 -16.89
CA ALA A 6 -32.82 5.00 -16.47
C ALA A 6 -32.45 3.71 -17.24
N SER A 7 -31.24 3.69 -17.78
CA SER A 7 -30.45 2.48 -17.99
C SER A 7 -29.14 2.60 -17.22
N HIS A 8 -29.11 1.99 -16.02
CA HIS A 8 -27.88 1.50 -15.39
C HIS A 8 -27.64 0.08 -15.91
N ALA A 9 -26.39 -0.26 -16.25
CA ALA A 9 -25.66 -1.40 -15.67
C ALA A 9 -24.42 -1.73 -16.51
N GLY A 10 -23.28 -1.75 -15.84
CA GLY A 10 -22.00 -2.21 -16.39
C GLY A 10 -20.84 -1.92 -15.46
N SER A 11 -21.00 -2.11 -14.14
CA SER A 11 -19.88 -2.04 -13.20
C SER A 11 -18.90 -3.20 -13.49
N PRO A 12 -17.60 -2.95 -13.73
CA PRO A 12 -16.62 -4.00 -13.66
C PRO A 12 -16.54 -4.46 -12.20
N GLY A 13 -16.68 -5.77 -12.01
CA GLY A 13 -16.78 -6.41 -10.71
C GLY A 13 -15.71 -5.94 -9.73
N SER A 14 -16.17 -5.59 -8.53
CA SER A 14 -15.37 -5.57 -7.31
C SER A 14 -14.79 -6.97 -7.11
N GLY A 15 -13.59 -7.20 -7.66
CA GLY A 15 -12.82 -8.40 -7.41
C GLY A 15 -12.44 -8.47 -5.94
N ASN A 16 -13.25 -9.20 -5.17
CA ASN A 16 -12.79 -9.81 -3.92
C ASN A 16 -11.67 -10.78 -4.29
N GLY A 17 -10.44 -10.27 -4.39
CA GLY A 17 -9.26 -11.04 -4.77
C GLY A 17 -8.98 -12.13 -3.75
N GLY A 18 -9.54 -13.31 -4.01
CA GLY A 18 -9.19 -14.57 -3.38
C GLY A 18 -7.71 -14.84 -3.61
N TRP A 19 -6.94 -14.83 -2.53
CA TRP A 19 -5.53 -15.24 -2.50
C TRP A 19 -5.45 -16.73 -2.15
N GLU A 20 -6.39 -17.52 -2.67
CA GLU A 20 -6.47 -18.96 -2.45
C GLU A 20 -5.18 -19.61 -3.00
N THR A 21 -4.42 -20.20 -2.07
CA THR A 21 -3.36 -21.19 -2.31
C THR A 21 -2.28 -20.86 -3.34
N GLY A 22 -1.13 -20.41 -2.83
CA GLY A 22 0.19 -20.88 -3.28
C GLY A 22 0.54 -20.86 -4.78
N ARG A 23 -0.08 -20.01 -5.62
CA ARG A 23 0.35 -19.90 -7.02
C ARG A 23 1.78 -19.36 -7.04
N LEU A 24 2.70 -20.15 -7.58
CA LEU A 24 4.05 -19.69 -7.81
C LEU A 24 3.99 -18.59 -8.89
N LEU A 25 4.25 -17.33 -8.52
CA LEU A 25 4.41 -16.24 -9.50
C LEU A 25 5.43 -16.64 -10.60
N PRO A 26 5.29 -16.15 -11.84
CA PRO A 26 6.30 -16.30 -12.88
C PRO A 26 7.70 -15.90 -12.38
N LEU A 27 8.76 -16.60 -12.82
CA LEU A 27 10.11 -16.44 -12.27
C LEU A 27 10.62 -14.99 -12.38
N ASN A 28 10.35 -14.31 -13.50
CA ASN A 28 10.71 -12.91 -13.72
C ASN A 28 10.06 -11.97 -12.69
N GLU A 29 8.78 -12.17 -12.39
CA GLU A 29 8.05 -11.37 -11.42
C GLU A 29 8.55 -11.61 -10.00
N ARG A 30 8.84 -12.86 -9.63
CA ARG A 30 9.44 -13.22 -8.34
C ARG A 30 10.78 -12.56 -8.13
N LEU A 31 11.65 -12.60 -9.14
CA LEU A 31 12.96 -11.97 -9.08
C LEU A 31 12.83 -10.44 -8.95
N ARG A 32 11.85 -9.84 -9.63
CA ARG A 32 11.54 -8.41 -9.51
C ARG A 32 11.08 -8.05 -8.09
N VAL A 33 10.10 -8.77 -7.55
CA VAL A 33 9.62 -8.60 -6.15
C VAL A 33 10.79 -8.74 -5.17
N ARG A 34 11.60 -9.81 -5.30
CA ARG A 34 12.78 -10.03 -4.45
C ARG A 34 13.74 -8.85 -4.48
N ARG A 35 14.07 -8.34 -5.67
CA ARG A 35 15.00 -7.23 -5.84
C ARG A 35 14.46 -5.94 -5.21
N VAL A 36 13.19 -5.63 -5.43
CA VAL A 36 12.55 -4.45 -4.85
C VAL A 36 12.53 -4.51 -3.33
N LEU A 37 12.14 -5.65 -2.76
CA LEU A 37 12.06 -5.82 -1.31
C LEU A 37 13.43 -5.81 -0.63
N ALA A 38 14.45 -6.44 -1.26
CA ALA A 38 15.83 -6.41 -0.78
C ALA A 38 16.48 -5.02 -0.88
N GLY A 39 15.99 -4.15 -1.76
CA GLY A 39 16.43 -2.75 -1.83
C GLY A 39 15.81 -1.86 -0.76
N HIS A 40 14.74 -2.29 -0.08
CA HIS A 40 13.99 -1.43 0.82
C HIS A 40 14.59 -1.43 2.24
N PRO A 41 14.94 -0.24 2.80
CA PRO A 41 15.61 -0.16 4.10
C PRO A 41 14.83 -0.76 5.27
N LEU A 42 13.49 -0.73 5.25
CA LEU A 42 12.68 -1.36 6.31
C LEU A 42 12.87 -2.88 6.32
N PHE A 43 12.83 -3.51 5.14
CA PHE A 43 12.89 -4.96 5.02
C PHE A 43 14.30 -5.50 5.25
N ASN A 44 15.33 -4.71 4.96
CA ASN A 44 16.72 -5.08 5.23
C ASN A 44 17.05 -5.20 6.72
N ARG A 45 16.27 -4.57 7.59
CA ARG A 45 16.42 -4.70 9.05
C ARG A 45 15.68 -5.89 9.65
N LEU A 46 14.90 -6.62 8.85
CA LEU A 46 14.24 -7.84 9.32
C LEU A 46 15.24 -8.98 9.51
N PRO A 47 14.98 -9.91 10.46
CA PRO A 47 15.80 -11.12 10.63
C PRO A 47 15.96 -11.88 9.32
N ALA A 48 17.14 -12.51 9.09
CA ALA A 48 17.44 -13.22 7.85
C ALA A 48 16.38 -14.26 7.47
N ARG A 49 15.87 -15.01 8.47
CA ARG A 49 14.74 -15.95 8.30
C ARG A 49 13.50 -15.27 7.70
N CYS A 50 13.16 -14.06 8.14
CA CYS A 50 12.00 -13.32 7.64
C CYS A 50 12.25 -12.81 6.21
N ARG A 51 13.45 -12.32 5.92
CA ARG A 51 13.83 -11.81 4.59
C ARG A 51 13.75 -12.89 3.50
N GLN A 52 14.08 -14.14 3.83
CA GLN A 52 13.98 -15.27 2.88
C GLN A 52 12.54 -15.52 2.42
N PHE A 53 11.56 -15.39 3.34
CA PHE A 53 10.15 -15.67 3.06
C PHE A 53 9.33 -14.44 2.69
N LEU A 54 9.86 -13.23 2.91
CA LEU A 54 9.20 -11.98 2.58
C LEU A 54 8.65 -11.91 1.13
N PRO A 55 9.35 -12.40 0.09
CA PRO A 55 8.82 -12.41 -1.28
C PRO A 55 7.55 -13.25 -1.46
N SER A 56 7.29 -14.23 -0.58
CA SER A 56 6.07 -15.05 -0.61
C SER A 56 4.82 -14.30 -0.11
N CYS A 57 5.02 -13.15 0.53
CA CYS A 57 3.97 -12.26 1.01
C CYS A 57 3.62 -11.17 0.00
N ALA A 58 4.29 -11.13 -1.16
CA ALA A 58 4.24 -9.99 -2.06
C ALA A 58 4.04 -10.39 -3.53
N THR A 59 3.30 -9.55 -4.24
CA THR A 59 3.01 -9.64 -5.68
C THR A 59 3.22 -8.27 -6.32
N ILE A 60 3.42 -8.19 -7.64
CA ILE A 60 3.32 -6.92 -8.36
C ILE A 60 1.97 -6.91 -9.05
N GLU A 61 1.18 -5.89 -8.79
CA GLU A 61 -0.15 -5.73 -9.39
C GLU A 61 -0.23 -4.37 -10.08
N GLU A 62 -0.86 -4.36 -11.26
CA GLU A 62 -1.20 -3.14 -11.98
C GLU A 62 -2.58 -2.66 -11.56
N PHE A 63 -2.69 -1.37 -11.28
CA PHE A 63 -3.92 -0.71 -10.90
C PHE A 63 -4.24 0.37 -11.90
N ALA A 64 -5.52 0.50 -12.26
CA ALA A 64 -5.99 1.59 -13.11
C ALA A 64 -6.10 2.90 -12.32
N GLY A 65 -5.99 4.04 -13.01
CA GLY A 65 -6.41 5.34 -12.47
C GLY A 65 -7.85 5.31 -11.96
N GLY A 66 -8.11 6.00 -10.86
CA GLY A 66 -9.39 5.99 -10.15
C GLY A 66 -9.56 4.83 -9.16
N THR A 67 -8.63 3.86 -9.12
CA THR A 67 -8.72 2.73 -8.20
C THR A 67 -8.58 3.17 -6.74
N MET A 68 -9.51 2.72 -5.89
CA MET A 68 -9.46 2.91 -4.44
C MET A 68 -8.53 1.87 -3.81
N LEU A 69 -7.28 2.23 -3.53
CA LEU A 69 -6.29 1.33 -2.91
C LEU A 69 -6.57 1.07 -1.43
N LEU A 70 -6.99 2.11 -0.71
CA LEU A 70 -7.35 2.05 0.71
C LEU A 70 -8.77 2.55 0.87
N ARG A 71 -9.56 1.88 1.72
CA ARG A 71 -10.88 2.33 2.10
C ARG A 71 -10.94 2.51 3.61
N ALA A 72 -11.21 3.75 4.05
CA ALA A 72 -11.30 4.07 5.46
C ALA A 72 -12.27 3.13 6.21
N GLY A 73 -11.91 2.78 7.45
CA GLY A 73 -12.66 1.87 8.32
C GLY A 73 -12.48 0.38 8.01
N LEU A 74 -11.95 0.00 6.84
CA LEU A 74 -11.67 -1.41 6.55
C LEU A 74 -10.39 -1.88 7.23
N ARG A 75 -10.34 -3.19 7.56
CA ARG A 75 -9.15 -3.84 8.09
C ARG A 75 -7.99 -3.70 7.10
N ALA A 76 -6.85 -3.20 7.59
CA ALA A 76 -5.63 -3.04 6.82
C ALA A 76 -4.98 -4.41 6.58
N ARG A 77 -5.51 -5.16 5.61
CA ARG A 77 -5.02 -6.51 5.27
C ARG A 77 -3.91 -6.48 4.23
N ARG A 78 -3.80 -5.36 3.51
CA ARG A 78 -2.81 -5.11 2.47
C ARG A 78 -2.10 -3.81 2.75
N PHE A 79 -0.88 -3.71 2.27
CA PHE A 79 -0.16 -2.45 2.17
C PHE A 79 0.70 -2.50 0.91
N TYR A 80 1.14 -1.34 0.45
CA TYR A 80 1.67 -1.18 -0.89
C TYR A 80 3.04 -0.53 -0.84
N LEU A 81 3.89 -0.86 -1.80
CA LEU A 81 5.14 -0.15 -2.06
C LEU A 81 5.14 0.39 -3.48
N ALA A 82 5.34 1.71 -3.59
CA ALA A 82 5.42 2.40 -4.87
C ALA A 82 6.70 2.01 -5.63
N LEU A 83 6.54 1.57 -6.88
CA LEU A 83 7.66 1.23 -7.76
C LEU A 83 8.19 2.44 -8.54
N GLU A 84 7.35 3.45 -8.69
CA GLU A 84 7.58 4.66 -9.48
C GLU A 84 7.65 5.89 -8.58
N ASP A 85 8.35 6.92 -9.04
CA ASP A 85 8.37 8.22 -8.39
C ASP A 85 7.15 9.06 -8.75
N GLY A 86 6.76 9.94 -7.83
CA GLY A 86 5.74 10.95 -8.09
C GLY A 86 4.35 10.37 -8.39
N LEU A 87 3.96 9.25 -7.78
CA LEU A 87 2.65 8.64 -8.03
C LEU A 87 1.53 9.50 -7.41
N PRO A 88 0.69 10.17 -8.22
CA PRO A 88 -0.34 11.06 -7.69
C PRO A 88 -1.50 10.27 -7.07
N VAL A 89 -1.88 10.66 -5.86
CA VAL A 89 -2.95 10.04 -5.09
C VAL A 89 -3.86 11.10 -4.48
N GLU A 90 -5.15 10.81 -4.43
CA GLU A 90 -6.12 11.55 -3.63
C GLU A 90 -6.35 10.77 -2.32
N TRP A 91 -6.41 11.47 -1.19
CA TRP A 91 -6.71 10.88 0.11
C TRP A 91 -7.84 11.62 0.81
N THR A 92 -8.53 10.90 1.69
CA THR A 92 -9.62 11.47 2.50
C THR A 92 -9.74 10.72 3.82
N CYS A 93 -9.75 11.42 4.95
CA CYS A 93 -10.01 10.88 6.28
C CYS A 93 -11.36 11.42 6.76
N SER A 94 -12.40 10.59 6.71
CA SER A 94 -13.75 11.02 7.11
C SER A 94 -13.85 11.42 8.57
N GLN A 95 -12.99 10.87 9.45
CA GLN A 95 -13.00 11.19 10.88
C GLN A 95 -12.56 12.62 11.19
N THR A 96 -11.68 13.20 10.38
CA THR A 96 -11.14 14.55 10.61
C THR A 96 -11.64 15.57 9.59
N GLY A 97 -12.31 15.11 8.52
CA GLY A 97 -12.67 15.96 7.39
C GLY A 97 -11.48 16.34 6.50
N ASN A 98 -10.27 15.85 6.80
CA ASN A 98 -9.07 16.17 6.02
C ASN A 98 -9.04 15.35 4.72
N GLY A 99 -8.45 15.94 3.70
CA GLY A 99 -8.18 15.27 2.44
C GLY A 99 -7.39 16.17 1.50
N GLY A 100 -7.01 15.62 0.36
CA GLY A 100 -6.29 16.37 -0.67
C GLY A 100 -5.59 15.46 -1.65
N ILE A 101 -4.67 16.04 -2.42
CA ILE A 101 -3.84 15.34 -3.39
C ILE A 101 -2.38 15.47 -2.96
N PHE A 102 -1.62 14.38 -3.06
CA PHE A 102 -0.16 14.41 -2.91
C PHE A 102 0.48 13.36 -3.82
N THR A 103 1.80 13.38 -3.91
CA THR A 103 2.57 12.41 -4.69
C THR A 103 3.30 11.44 -3.77
N VAL A 104 3.12 10.15 -4.02
CA VAL A 104 3.84 9.08 -3.34
C VAL A 104 5.18 8.90 -4.02
N ALA A 105 6.26 9.12 -3.28
CA ALA A 105 7.62 8.89 -3.76
C ALA A 105 7.91 7.40 -3.98
N ARG A 106 8.91 7.10 -4.82
CA ARG A 106 9.32 5.72 -5.04
C ARG A 106 9.78 5.07 -3.75
N ASN A 107 9.54 3.77 -3.66
CA ASN A 107 9.81 2.95 -2.50
C ASN A 107 9.01 3.35 -1.24
N ALA A 108 8.10 4.33 -1.30
CA ALA A 108 7.28 4.67 -0.15
C ALA A 108 6.26 3.56 0.12
N LEU A 109 6.02 3.32 1.41
CA LEU A 109 5.01 2.38 1.88
C LEU A 109 3.68 3.12 2.09
N VAL A 110 2.60 2.53 1.63
CA VAL A 110 1.24 3.07 1.73
C VAL A 110 0.33 2.04 2.40
N GLY A 111 -0.55 2.48 3.31
CA GLY A 111 -1.51 1.58 3.96
C GLY A 111 -0.96 0.77 5.15
N ILE A 112 0.10 1.26 5.80
CA ILE A 112 0.76 0.63 6.96
C ILE A 112 -0.08 0.61 8.26
N SER A 113 -1.36 0.95 8.21
CA SER A 113 -2.24 1.00 9.38
C SER A 113 -2.42 -0.35 10.10
N TRP A 114 -1.95 -1.45 9.53
CA TRP A 114 -1.95 -2.78 10.15
C TRP A 114 -0.94 -2.93 11.28
N CYS A 115 0.04 -2.03 11.37
CA CYS A 115 0.98 -1.96 12.48
C CYS A 115 0.44 -1.12 13.64
N PHE A 116 -0.80 -0.61 13.60
CA PHE A 116 -1.30 0.30 14.63
C PHE A 116 -2.75 -0.06 14.95
N PRO A 117 -3.11 -0.32 16.22
CA PRO A 117 -4.50 -0.44 16.62
C PRO A 117 -5.31 0.77 16.11
N PRO A 118 -6.54 0.59 15.57
CA PRO A 118 -7.34 -0.64 15.54
C PRO A 118 -7.12 -1.54 14.28
N HIS A 119 -5.94 -1.49 13.65
CA HIS A 119 -5.56 -2.26 12.46
C HIS A 119 -6.47 -2.03 11.26
N ARG A 120 -6.98 -0.79 11.15
CA ARG A 120 -7.88 -0.32 10.09
C ARG A 120 -7.27 0.89 9.41
N TRP A 121 -7.48 1.00 8.11
CA TRP A 121 -7.12 2.23 7.42
C TRP A 121 -7.98 3.37 7.95
N GLN A 122 -7.33 4.43 8.41
CA GLN A 122 -8.01 5.62 8.94
C GLN A 122 -8.50 6.52 7.80
N CYS A 123 -7.86 6.43 6.64
CA CYS A 123 -8.11 7.25 5.48
C CYS A 123 -8.28 6.38 4.24
N SER A 124 -9.10 6.85 3.32
CA SER A 124 -9.21 6.32 1.97
C SER A 124 -8.11 6.91 1.11
N LEU A 125 -7.68 6.16 0.10
CA LEU A 125 -6.66 6.60 -0.85
C LEU A 125 -6.97 6.06 -2.23
N ARG A 126 -7.06 6.95 -3.20
CA ARG A 126 -7.38 6.70 -4.60
C ARG A 126 -6.19 7.03 -5.48
N LEU A 127 -5.87 6.15 -6.42
CA LEU A 127 -4.89 6.47 -7.47
C LEU A 127 -5.49 7.45 -8.47
N LEU A 128 -4.71 8.45 -8.87
CA LEU A 128 -5.13 9.40 -9.92
C LEU A 128 -4.66 9.00 -11.32
N ARG A 129 -3.70 8.07 -11.42
CA ARG A 129 -3.24 7.46 -12.68
C ARG A 129 -2.97 5.97 -12.50
N SER A 130 -2.88 5.24 -13.60
CA SER A 130 -2.49 3.83 -13.57
C SER A 130 -1.05 3.66 -13.08
N ALA A 131 -0.79 2.61 -12.31
CA ALA A 131 0.53 2.31 -11.76
C ALA A 131 0.68 0.84 -11.36
N ALA A 132 1.90 0.33 -11.43
CA ALA A 132 2.27 -0.96 -10.85
C ALA A 132 2.79 -0.78 -9.42
N LEU A 133 2.27 -1.57 -8.48
CA LEU A 133 2.66 -1.53 -7.07
C LEU A 133 3.09 -2.92 -6.61
N VAL A 134 4.01 -2.98 -5.64
CA VAL A 134 4.15 -4.21 -4.85
C VAL A 134 3.04 -4.23 -3.83
N VAL A 135 2.20 -5.27 -3.87
CA VAL A 135 1.15 -5.52 -2.88
C VAL A 135 1.69 -6.50 -1.86
N LEU A 136 1.60 -6.18 -0.58
CA LEU A 136 2.04 -7.03 0.52
C LEU A 136 0.86 -7.45 1.40
N ASP A 137 0.77 -8.74 1.75
CA ASP A 137 -0.20 -9.25 2.73
C ASP A 137 0.31 -9.03 4.15
N ALA A 138 -0.35 -8.13 4.87
CA ALA A 138 -0.02 -7.78 6.25
C ALA A 138 -0.10 -8.98 7.19
N ARG A 139 -1.11 -9.86 7.03
CA ARG A 139 -1.30 -11.02 7.93
C ARG A 139 -0.20 -12.05 7.75
N ARG A 140 0.16 -12.34 6.49
CA ARG A 140 1.26 -13.28 6.20
C ARG A 140 2.58 -12.73 6.72
N LEU A 141 2.84 -11.44 6.51
CA LEU A 141 4.04 -10.79 7.04
C LEU A 141 4.08 -10.83 8.57
N SER A 142 3.01 -10.45 9.27
CA SER A 142 2.93 -10.54 10.73
C SER A 142 3.22 -11.95 11.23
N LYS A 143 2.58 -12.96 10.62
CA LYS A 143 2.81 -14.37 10.98
C LYS A 143 4.26 -14.80 10.78
N LEU A 144 4.89 -14.43 9.66
CA LEU A 144 6.29 -14.75 9.38
C LEU A 144 7.27 -14.11 10.37
N MET A 145 6.97 -12.88 10.81
CA MET A 145 7.80 -12.18 11.78
C MET A 145 7.63 -12.74 13.20
N GLY A 146 6.63 -13.60 13.44
CA GLY A 146 6.21 -13.95 14.80
C GLY A 146 5.67 -12.72 15.53
N TYR A 147 5.15 -11.76 14.78
CA TYR A 147 4.72 -10.45 15.27
C TYR A 147 3.22 -10.47 15.48
N ASP A 148 2.82 -10.18 16.71
CA ASP A 148 1.46 -9.78 17.04
C ASP A 148 1.45 -8.25 17.17
N PRO A 149 0.70 -7.52 16.31
CA PRO A 149 0.59 -6.08 16.38
C PRO A 149 0.17 -5.52 17.74
N ASP A 150 -0.57 -6.29 18.51
CA ASP A 150 -1.05 -5.90 19.83
C ASP A 150 0.01 -6.14 20.92
N GLN A 151 1.07 -6.92 20.64
CA GLN A 151 2.10 -7.31 21.62
C GLN A 151 3.48 -6.67 21.37
N CYS A 152 3.67 -5.87 20.32
CA CYS A 152 4.98 -5.34 19.90
C CYS A 152 4.94 -3.87 19.40
N PRO A 153 4.77 -2.89 20.30
CA PRO A 153 4.66 -1.47 19.94
C PRO A 153 5.94 -0.86 19.31
N GLU A 154 7.12 -1.44 19.52
CA GLU A 154 8.39 -0.92 19.02
C GLU A 154 8.52 -1.04 17.49
N LEU A 155 7.97 -2.13 16.92
CA LEU A 155 7.92 -2.27 15.46
C LEU A 155 6.98 -1.23 14.84
N ASN A 156 5.92 -0.87 15.56
CA ASN A 156 4.95 0.16 15.14
C ASN A 156 5.66 1.50 15.04
N LEU A 157 6.45 1.86 16.06
CA LEU A 157 7.25 3.09 16.06
C LEU A 157 8.32 3.08 14.98
N PHE A 158 8.98 1.95 14.73
CA PHE A 158 9.98 1.84 13.66
C PHE A 158 9.35 2.06 12.27
N VAL A 159 8.19 1.46 12.01
CA VAL A 159 7.44 1.63 10.76
C VAL A 159 6.91 3.07 10.65
N LEU A 160 6.40 3.65 11.74
CA LEU A 160 5.89 5.03 11.80
C LEU A 160 6.99 6.07 11.57
N HIS A 161 8.11 5.96 12.29
CA HIS A 161 9.22 6.90 12.20
C HIS A 161 9.80 6.96 10.79
N ARG A 162 9.86 5.82 10.09
CA ARG A 162 10.28 5.76 8.67
C ARG A 162 9.25 6.38 7.72
N PHE A 163 7.96 6.25 8.04
CA PHE A 163 6.85 6.80 7.26
C PHE A 163 6.72 8.32 7.42
N LEU A 164 6.80 8.84 8.65
CA LEU A 164 6.75 10.27 8.95
C LEU A 164 7.92 11.02 8.33
N HIS A 165 9.14 10.45 8.34
CA HIS A 165 10.29 11.07 7.67
C HIS A 165 10.14 11.25 6.16
N ARG A 166 9.24 10.49 5.51
CA ARG A 166 8.95 10.64 4.08
C ARG A 166 7.72 11.47 3.79
N LEU A 167 6.75 11.54 4.70
CA LEU A 167 5.64 12.48 4.59
C LEU A 167 6.08 13.93 4.81
N HIS A 168 7.14 14.16 5.57
CA HIS A 168 7.72 15.50 5.81
C HIS A 168 8.88 15.86 4.87
N HIS A 169 9.16 15.08 3.81
CA HIS A 169 10.02 15.59 2.73
C HIS A 169 9.16 16.43 1.80
N ASP A 170 9.42 17.74 1.86
CA ASP A 170 8.99 18.81 0.95
C ASP A 170 8.92 18.35 -0.52
N PRO A 171 7.99 18.88 -1.35
CA PRO A 171 8.15 18.83 -2.80
C PRO A 171 9.58 19.21 -3.18
N ALA A 172 10.14 18.49 -4.17
CA ALA A 172 11.44 18.82 -4.75
C ALA A 172 11.56 20.34 -4.96
N PRO A 173 12.70 20.97 -4.61
CA PRO A 173 12.88 22.39 -4.89
C PRO A 173 12.65 22.63 -6.39
N CYS A 174 11.84 23.64 -6.73
CA CYS A 174 11.65 24.08 -8.11
C CYS A 174 13.04 24.29 -8.75
N PRO A 175 13.35 23.61 -9.87
CA PRO A 175 14.66 23.76 -10.53
C PRO A 175 14.87 25.16 -11.14
N GLU A 176 13.83 26.00 -11.17
CA GLU A 176 13.84 27.35 -11.74
C GLU A 176 13.89 28.47 -10.68
N CYS A 177 14.11 28.14 -9.42
CA CYS A 177 14.37 29.14 -8.37
C CYS A 177 15.87 29.18 -8.03
N CYS A 178 16.68 29.58 -9.00
CA CYS A 178 18.05 30.09 -8.84
C CYS A 178 18.26 31.21 -9.85
#